data_AF-A0A3D2XHT3-F1
#
_entry.id   AF-A0A3D2XHT3-F1
#
_cell.length_a   1.000
_cell.length_b   1.000
_cell.length_c   1.000
_cell.angle_alpha   90.00
_cell.angle_beta   90.00
_cell.angle_gamma   90.00
#
_symmetry.space_group_name_H-M   'P 1'
#
loop_
_entity.id
_entity.type
_entity.pdbx_description
1 polymer ?
#
loop_
_entity_poly.entity_id
_entity_poly.type
_entity_poly.pdbx_seq_one_letter_code
_entity_poly.pdbx_strand_id
1 'polypeptide(L)'
;MGETSKLLSERFGKIVQKRESLSTNRMDTSISQSFQLDHAVPASKISSLSSGEFVGMVSDDPDNRIKRKMFHAEIVQDSKRLNEEMSLFEEIPKVRDVSAQEISDNYYQISQDIQNLIEQELFKLNLIEEDLENL
;
A
#
# COMPACT_ATOMS: atom_id res chain seq x y z
N MET A 1 3.34 16.64 -5.17
CA MET A 1 1.96 16.10 -5.33
C MET A 1 1.14 16.78 -6.43
N GLY A 2 1.51 17.98 -6.92
CA GLY A 2 0.75 18.65 -7.99
C GLY A 2 0.85 18.02 -9.38
N GLU A 3 1.99 17.41 -9.76
CA GLU A 3 2.15 16.80 -11.09
C GLU A 3 1.26 15.58 -11.30
N THR A 4 1.16 14.69 -10.30
CA THR A 4 0.26 13.54 -10.34
C THR A 4 -1.20 13.96 -10.46
N SER A 5 -1.61 15.00 -9.71
CA SER A 5 -2.96 15.56 -9.78
C SER A 5 -3.28 16.18 -11.14
N LYS A 6 -2.30 16.82 -11.79
CA LYS A 6 -2.45 17.36 -13.15
C LYS A 6 -2.65 16.23 -14.17
N LEU A 7 -1.82 15.19 -14.10
CA LEU A 7 -1.92 14.01 -14.97
C LEU A 7 -3.29 13.32 -14.83
N LEU A 8 -3.76 13.14 -13.60
CA LEU A 8 -5.07 12.54 -13.32
C LEU A 8 -6.22 13.43 -13.81
N SER A 9 -6.16 14.74 -13.57
CA SER A 9 -7.16 15.70 -14.05
C SER A 9 -7.26 15.74 -15.58
N GLU A 10 -6.13 15.60 -16.28
CA GLU A 10 -6.11 15.48 -17.75
C GLU A 10 -6.71 14.16 -18.21
N ARG A 11 -6.44 13.04 -17.53
CA ARG A 11 -7.01 11.71 -17.85
C ARG A 11 -8.52 11.65 -17.65
N PHE A 12 -9.07 12.35 -16.66
CA PHE A 12 -10.51 12.41 -16.42
C PHE A 12 -11.27 13.22 -17.49
N GLY A 13 -10.56 14.00 -18.30
CA GLY A 13 -11.13 14.75 -19.41
C GLY A 13 -11.90 16.01 -18.97
N LYS A 14 -12.62 16.58 -19.93
CA LYS A 14 -13.41 17.81 -19.75
C LYS A 14 -14.90 17.51 -19.90
N ILE A 15 -15.71 18.14 -19.07
CA ILE A 15 -17.17 18.08 -19.14
C ILE A 15 -17.74 19.48 -19.33
N VAL A 16 -18.94 19.55 -19.89
CA VAL A 16 -19.67 20.81 -20.00
C VAL A 16 -20.10 21.22 -18.59
N GLN A 17 -19.47 22.27 -18.07
CA GLN A 17 -19.81 22.89 -16.80
C GLN A 17 -20.70 24.11 -17.04
N LYS A 18 -21.66 24.32 -16.14
CA LYS A 18 -22.50 25.52 -16.12
C LYS A 18 -21.83 26.59 -15.27
N ARG A 19 -21.60 27.76 -15.84
CA ARG A 19 -21.09 28.94 -15.13
C ARG A 19 -22.21 29.94 -14.96
N GLU A 20 -22.50 30.29 -13.72
CA GLU A 20 -23.48 31.32 -13.38
C GLU A 20 -22.72 32.57 -12.91
N SER A 21 -22.99 33.69 -13.54
CA SER A 21 -22.49 35.00 -13.14
C SER A 21 -23.66 35.81 -12.60
N LEU A 22 -23.62 36.12 -11.31
CA LEU A 22 -24.59 36.96 -10.63
C LEU A 22 -24.05 38.40 -10.61
N SER A 23 -24.77 39.30 -11.24
CA SER A 23 -24.49 40.74 -11.16
C SER A 23 -25.61 41.39 -10.36
N THR A 24 -25.29 41.79 -9.14
CA THR A 24 -26.24 42.46 -8.23
C THR A 24 -26.06 43.97 -8.36
N ASN A 25 -27.03 44.64 -8.99
CA ASN A 25 -27.14 46.10 -8.99
C ASN A 25 -28.22 46.52 -7.96
N ARG A 26 -28.20 47.77 -7.48
CA ARG A 26 -29.13 48.26 -6.44
C ARG A 26 -30.62 48.19 -6.84
N MET A 27 -30.91 48.11 -8.14
CA MET A 27 -32.27 48.07 -8.69
C MET A 27 -32.65 46.69 -9.24
N ASP A 28 -31.69 45.88 -9.71
CA ASP A 28 -31.94 44.60 -10.40
C ASP A 28 -30.82 43.60 -10.12
N THR A 29 -31.16 42.31 -10.05
CA THR A 29 -30.21 41.20 -10.02
C THR A 29 -30.22 40.48 -11.36
N SER A 30 -29.11 40.54 -12.10
CA SER A 30 -28.94 39.87 -13.38
C SER A 30 -28.21 38.55 -13.19
N ILE A 31 -28.81 37.46 -13.67
CA ILE A 31 -28.21 36.12 -13.67
C ILE A 31 -27.83 35.79 -15.11
N SER A 32 -26.54 35.73 -15.41
CA SER A 32 -26.04 35.25 -16.70
C SER A 32 -25.57 33.81 -16.56
N GLN A 33 -26.07 32.92 -17.42
CA GLN A 33 -25.71 31.51 -17.43
C GLN A 33 -24.99 31.18 -18.73
N SER A 34 -23.81 30.58 -18.64
CA SER A 34 -23.04 30.12 -19.80
C SER A 34 -22.58 28.67 -19.60
N PHE A 35 -22.38 27.95 -20.70
CA PHE A 35 -21.87 26.58 -20.71
C PHE A 35 -20.47 26.58 -21.31
N GLN A 36 -19.50 26.01 -20.59
CA GLN A 36 -18.12 25.93 -21.05
C GLN A 36 -17.55 24.54 -20.77
N LEU A 37 -16.69 24.05 -21.66
CA LEU A 37 -15.90 22.85 -21.42
C LEU A 37 -14.81 23.16 -20.40
N ASP A 38 -14.90 22.54 -19.23
CA ASP A 38 -13.92 22.66 -18.15
C ASP A 38 -13.56 21.26 -17.61
N HIS A 39 -12.47 21.15 -16.86
CA HIS A 39 -12.01 19.88 -16.31
C HIS A 39 -13.08 19.23 -15.42
N ALA A 40 -13.28 17.91 -15.58
CA ALA A 40 -14.26 17.16 -14.79
C ALA A 40 -13.95 17.21 -13.30
N VAL A 41 -12.66 17.07 -12.96
CA VAL A 41 -12.13 17.24 -11.60
C VAL A 41 -10.86 18.10 -11.70
N PRO A 42 -10.84 19.31 -11.11
CA PRO A 42 -9.64 20.15 -11.12
C PRO A 42 -8.49 19.54 -10.34
N ALA A 43 -7.26 19.70 -10.85
CA ALA A 43 -6.05 19.24 -10.16
C ALA A 43 -5.89 19.83 -8.74
N SER A 44 -6.39 21.05 -8.51
CA SER A 44 -6.42 21.67 -7.18
C SER A 44 -7.24 20.85 -6.19
N LYS A 45 -8.41 20.35 -6.61
CA LYS A 45 -9.30 19.54 -5.78
C LYS A 45 -8.72 18.15 -5.49
N ILE A 46 -7.97 17.57 -6.43
CA ILE A 46 -7.26 16.29 -6.22
C ILE A 46 -6.08 16.48 -5.27
N SER A 47 -5.39 17.63 -5.36
CA SER A 47 -4.22 17.91 -4.51
C SER A 47 -4.59 18.30 -3.08
N SER A 48 -5.83 18.75 -2.86
CA SER A 48 -6.33 19.15 -1.55
C SER A 48 -7.09 18.05 -0.81
N LEU A 49 -7.09 16.80 -1.32
CA LEU A 49 -7.77 15.69 -0.69
C LEU A 49 -7.15 15.39 0.68
N SER A 50 -8.00 15.23 1.69
CA SER A 50 -7.60 14.87 3.04
C SER A 50 -7.18 13.39 3.12
N SER A 51 -6.46 13.02 4.18
CA SER A 51 -6.17 11.62 4.47
C SER A 51 -7.48 10.87 4.69
N GLY A 52 -7.82 9.96 3.76
CA GLY A 52 -9.10 9.26 3.73
C GLY A 52 -9.97 9.59 2.52
N GLU A 53 -9.70 10.67 1.79
CA GLU A 53 -10.39 10.97 0.53
C GLU A 53 -9.60 10.42 -0.67
N PHE A 54 -10.31 9.81 -1.62
CA PHE A 54 -9.70 9.22 -2.80
C PHE A 54 -10.53 9.51 -4.06
N VAL A 55 -9.81 9.66 -5.17
CA VAL A 55 -10.38 9.92 -6.50
C VAL A 55 -9.87 8.87 -7.47
N GLY A 56 -10.78 8.28 -8.23
CA GLY A 56 -10.43 7.24 -9.18
C GLY A 56 -11.48 7.04 -10.26
N MET A 57 -11.18 6.11 -11.17
CA MET A 57 -12.10 5.65 -12.20
C MET A 57 -12.23 4.14 -12.13
N VAL A 58 -13.47 3.63 -12.03
CA VAL A 58 -13.77 2.20 -12.09
C VAL A 58 -14.10 1.75 -13.52
N SER A 59 -13.68 0.54 -13.86
CA SER A 59 -14.15 -0.17 -15.06
C SER A 59 -15.44 -0.92 -14.75
N ASP A 60 -16.31 -1.07 -15.75
CA ASP A 60 -17.54 -1.85 -15.67
C ASP A 60 -17.32 -3.28 -16.15
N ASP A 61 -18.11 -4.20 -15.61
CA ASP A 61 -18.27 -5.54 -16.19
C ASP A 61 -19.22 -5.47 -17.40
N PRO A 62 -19.08 -6.38 -18.39
CA PRO A 62 -19.93 -6.40 -19.59
C PRO A 62 -21.43 -6.40 -19.28
N ASP A 63 -21.83 -7.08 -18.20
CA ASP A 63 -23.23 -7.24 -17.78
C ASP A 63 -23.72 -6.10 -16.86
N ASN A 64 -22.80 -5.34 -16.25
CA ASN A 64 -23.13 -4.30 -15.25
C ASN A 64 -22.46 -2.96 -15.60
N ARG A 65 -23.09 -2.20 -16.51
CA ARG A 65 -22.58 -0.88 -16.92
C ARG A 65 -22.77 0.17 -15.84
N ILE A 66 -21.66 0.70 -15.33
CA ILE A 66 -21.64 1.80 -14.36
C ILE A 66 -21.69 3.14 -15.12
N LYS A 67 -22.77 3.91 -14.94
CA LYS A 67 -22.98 5.20 -15.61
C LYS A 67 -22.00 6.30 -15.15
N ARG A 68 -21.54 6.25 -13.90
CA ARG A 68 -20.56 7.20 -13.33
C ARG A 68 -19.30 6.45 -12.94
N LYS A 69 -18.39 6.31 -13.91
CA LYS A 69 -17.11 5.60 -13.71
C LYS A 69 -16.14 6.38 -12.83
N MET A 70 -16.23 7.71 -12.83
CA MET A 70 -15.41 8.57 -11.96
C MET A 70 -16.06 8.70 -10.58
N PHE A 71 -15.29 8.46 -9.53
CA PHE A 71 -15.74 8.61 -8.15
C PHE A 71 -14.77 9.46 -7.33
N HIS A 72 -15.35 10.19 -6.39
CA HIS A 72 -14.69 10.91 -5.31
C HIS A 72 -15.38 10.44 -4.04
N ALA A 73 -14.66 9.73 -3.19
CA ALA A 73 -15.22 9.12 -2.00
C ALA A 73 -14.31 9.35 -0.80
N GLU A 74 -14.93 9.42 0.36
CA GLU A 74 -14.27 9.50 1.66
C GLU A 74 -14.38 8.14 2.34
N ILE A 75 -13.26 7.65 2.87
CA ILE A 75 -13.22 6.46 3.69
C ILE A 75 -13.73 6.86 5.08
N VAL A 76 -14.97 6.51 5.37
CA VAL A 76 -15.53 6.67 6.71
C VAL A 76 -14.99 5.55 7.59
N GLN A 77 -13.98 5.86 8.40
CA GLN A 77 -13.48 4.93 9.41
C GLN A 77 -14.33 5.05 10.67
N ASP A 78 -15.09 3.99 11.02
CA ASP A 78 -15.78 3.90 12.31
C ASP A 78 -14.75 3.68 13.42
N SER A 79 -14.23 4.79 13.94
CA SER A 79 -13.18 4.81 14.95
C SER A 79 -13.63 4.20 16.28
N LYS A 80 -14.93 4.14 16.57
CA LYS A 80 -15.44 3.50 17.79
C LYS A 80 -15.29 1.99 17.71
N ARG A 81 -15.78 1.40 16.61
CA ARG A 81 -15.70 -0.05 16.39
C ARG A 81 -14.25 -0.53 16.27
N LEU A 82 -13.39 0.25 15.60
CA LEU A 82 -11.96 -0.07 15.52
C LEU A 82 -11.28 -0.03 16.89
N ASN A 83 -11.57 0.96 17.73
CA ASN A 83 -11.00 1.03 19.08
C ASN A 83 -11.48 -0.11 19.98
N GLU A 84 -12.75 -0.52 19.85
CA GLU A 84 -13.28 -1.69 20.55
C GLU A 84 -12.55 -2.97 20.11
N GLU A 85 -12.38 -3.18 18.80
CA GLU A 85 -11.62 -4.31 18.25
C GLU A 85 -10.15 -4.26 18.71
N MET A 86 -9.49 -3.10 18.63
CA MET A 86 -8.11 -2.90 19.10
C MET A 86 -7.94 -3.12 20.60
N SER A 87 -8.96 -2.82 21.41
CA SER A 87 -8.93 -3.10 22.85
C SER A 87 -9.07 -4.60 23.16
N LEU A 88 -9.70 -5.36 22.26
CA LEU A 88 -9.81 -6.81 22.33
C LEU A 88 -8.60 -7.54 21.72
N PHE A 89 -7.74 -6.85 20.97
CA PHE A 89 -6.53 -7.44 20.43
C PHE A 89 -5.55 -7.72 21.56
N GLU A 90 -5.43 -9.00 21.93
CA GLU A 90 -4.32 -9.47 22.76
C GLU A 90 -3.05 -9.56 21.90
N GLU A 91 -1.92 -9.14 22.47
CA GLU A 91 -0.62 -9.29 21.82
C GLU A 91 -0.37 -10.78 21.53
N ILE A 92 0.18 -11.06 20.35
CA ILE A 92 0.58 -12.43 19.98
C ILE A 92 1.53 -12.93 21.08
N PRO A 93 1.16 -14.00 21.81
CA PRO A 93 1.98 -14.48 22.91
C PRO A 93 3.34 -14.90 22.36
N LYS A 94 4.41 -14.42 23.00
CA LYS A 94 5.76 -14.84 22.64
C LYS A 94 5.87 -16.34 22.88
N VAL A 95 6.09 -17.09 21.81
CA VAL A 95 6.13 -18.57 21.84
C VAL A 95 7.34 -19.07 22.63
N ARG A 96 8.44 -18.31 22.68
CA ARG A 96 9.64 -18.62 23.47
C ARG A 96 10.49 -17.39 23.70
N ASP A 97 10.89 -17.12 24.94
CA ASP A 97 11.98 -16.18 25.23
C ASP A 97 13.30 -16.93 25.10
N VAL A 98 14.07 -16.61 24.08
CA VAL A 98 15.41 -17.19 23.87
C VAL A 98 16.39 -16.40 24.71
N SER A 99 17.06 -17.06 25.66
CA SER A 99 18.09 -16.40 26.46
C SER A 99 19.38 -16.20 25.67
N ALA A 100 20.16 -15.16 25.97
CA ALA A 100 21.45 -14.95 25.32
C ALA A 100 22.42 -16.14 25.54
N GLN A 101 22.25 -16.87 26.65
CA GLN A 101 23.01 -18.07 26.95
C GLN A 101 22.66 -19.21 25.98
N GLU A 102 21.37 -19.45 25.70
CA GLU A 102 20.95 -20.47 24.73
C GLU A 102 21.49 -20.24 23.32
N ILE A 103 21.62 -18.97 22.93
CA ILE A 103 22.20 -18.57 21.63
C ILE A 103 23.70 -18.89 21.60
N SER A 104 24.41 -18.54 22.67
CA SER A 104 25.83 -18.84 22.82
C SER A 104 26.10 -20.34 22.80
N ASP A 105 25.31 -21.10 23.57
CA ASP A 105 25.47 -22.56 23.68
C ASP A 105 25.19 -23.24 22.32
N ASN A 106 24.14 -22.81 21.59
CA ASN A 106 23.89 -23.30 20.22
C ASN A 106 25.04 -22.96 19.27
N TYR A 107 25.59 -21.75 19.35
CA TYR A 107 26.69 -21.34 18.48
C TYR A 107 27.93 -22.22 18.69
N TYR A 108 28.28 -22.50 19.95
CA TYR A 108 29.40 -23.38 20.28
C TYR A 108 29.14 -24.82 19.84
N GLN A 109 27.93 -25.32 20.05
CA GLN A 109 27.54 -26.67 19.66
C GLN A 109 27.63 -26.85 18.13
N ILE A 110 27.06 -25.93 17.35
CA ILE A 110 27.13 -25.96 15.89
C ILE A 110 28.58 -25.87 15.40
N SER A 111 29.39 -25.01 16.02
CA SER A 111 30.80 -24.85 15.65
C SER A 111 31.59 -26.15 15.87
N GLN A 112 31.34 -26.82 16.99
CA GLN A 112 31.99 -28.09 17.32
C GLN A 112 31.50 -29.23 16.42
N ASP A 113 30.20 -29.28 16.12
CA ASP A 113 29.62 -30.27 15.21
C ASP A 113 30.19 -30.13 13.79
N ILE A 114 30.40 -28.91 13.31
CA ILE A 114 31.05 -28.65 12.01
C ILE A 114 32.52 -29.12 12.03
N GLN A 115 33.26 -28.85 13.10
CA GLN A 115 34.65 -29.33 13.21
C GLN A 115 34.71 -30.86 13.19
N ASN A 116 33.86 -31.52 13.99
CA ASN A 116 33.77 -32.98 14.01
C ASN A 116 33.38 -33.54 12.63
N LEU A 117 32.47 -32.89 11.91
CA LEU A 117 32.07 -33.30 10.56
C LEU A 117 33.25 -33.20 9.58
N ILE A 118 34.04 -32.13 9.64
CA ILE A 118 35.22 -31.95 8.80
C ILE A 118 36.27 -33.01 9.11
N GLU A 119 36.56 -33.27 10.38
CA GLU A 119 37.52 -34.30 10.79
C GLU A 119 37.10 -35.69 10.32
N GLN A 120 35.81 -36.02 10.43
CA GLN A 120 35.27 -37.28 9.93
C GLN A 120 35.39 -37.41 8.41
N GLU A 121 35.11 -36.36 7.64
CA GLU A 121 35.24 -36.38 6.18
C GLU A 121 36.71 -36.44 5.74
N LEU A 122 37.62 -35.72 6.41
CA LEU A 122 39.06 -35.83 6.17
C LEU A 122 39.58 -37.25 6.47
N PHE A 123 39.12 -37.85 7.56
CA PHE A 123 39.47 -39.23 7.89
C PHE A 123 38.98 -40.22 6.83
N LYS A 124 37.74 -40.06 6.35
CA LYS A 124 37.19 -40.90 5.26
C LYS A 124 38.00 -40.74 3.97
N LEU A 125 38.36 -39.51 3.58
CA LEU A 125 39.13 -39.24 2.38
C LEU A 125 40.53 -39.86 2.46
N ASN A 126 41.21 -39.73 3.60
CA ASN A 126 42.53 -40.36 3.81
C ASN A 126 42.45 -41.89 3.75
N LEU A 127 41.39 -42.50 4.31
CA LEU A 127 41.19 -43.95 4.21
C LEU A 127 41.03 -44.41 2.75
N ILE A 128 40.30 -43.63 1.94
CA ILE A 128 40.11 -43.91 0.51
C ILE A 128 41.43 -43.77 -0.26
N GLU A 129 42.28 -42.79 0.09
CA GLU A 129 43.62 -42.64 -0.51
C GLU A 129 44.54 -43.83 -0.14
N GLU A 130 44.57 -44.25 1.13
CA GLU A 130 45.36 -45.42 1.56
C GLU A 130 44.89 -46.73 0.91
N ASP A 131 43.59 -46.90 0.68
CA ASP A 131 43.04 -48.07 -0.02
C ASP A 131 43.36 -48.07 -1.52
N LEU A 132 43.60 -46.90 -2.14
CA LEU A 132 44.01 -46.76 -3.54
C LEU A 132 45.52 -46.94 -3.74
N GLU A 133 46.35 -46.58 -2.77
CA GLU A 133 47.81 -46.81 -2.82
C GLU A 133 48.20 -48.27 -2.54
N ASN A 134 47.33 -49.05 -1.89
CA ASN A 134 47.55 -50.47 -1.60
C ASN A 134 47.02 -51.43 -2.70
N LEU A 135 46.63 -50.92 -3.87
CA LEU A 135 46.18 -51.67 -5.05
C LEU A 135 47.22 -51.66 -6.17
#